data_AF-A0A7C1Z2H2-F1
#
_entry.id   AF-A0A7C1Z2H2-F1
#
_cell.length_a   1.000
_cell.length_b   1.000
_cell.length_c   1.000
_cell.angle_alpha   90.00
_cell.angle_beta   90.00
_cell.angle_gamma   90.00
#
_symmetry.space_group_name_H-M   'P 1'
#
loop_
_entity.id
_entity.type
_entity.pdbx_description
1 polymer ?
#
loop_
_entity_poly.entity_id
_entity_poly.type
_entity_poly.pdbx_seq_one_letter_code
_entity_poly.pdbx_strand_id
1 'polypeptide(L)'
;MNKQRFIITVLSALVFIAGCSTSTDNQKQGDLMLMYQESENGVEPYASRVLVTDKFLRLDDGYEQSDFTLYDRSTRTIYTVLREEQSIMKLKPVKTSVKVEKKLLMDARKLNDKDIPSIEGMFPIHFQLLVNNKLCSDVFAVKGLHKKAVIALGEFRRTLAEMHLKNLYKTPEELRDDCFIAHDILSPSRTMQFGLPVYQFDVNGKKRMLVDYNRHYKSKPDLYVLPKNYKTTIMKR
;
A
#
# COMPACT_ATOMS: atom_id res chain seq x y z
N MET A 1 46.51 78.85 -18.93
CA MET A 1 45.36 79.74 -18.62
C MET A 1 44.13 78.88 -18.34
N ASN A 2 43.49 79.12 -17.19
CA ASN A 2 42.12 78.76 -16.77
C ASN A 2 41.71 77.27 -16.72
N LYS A 3 41.59 76.69 -15.51
CA LYS A 3 40.44 76.71 -14.56
C LYS A 3 39.55 75.46 -14.80
N GLN A 4 39.60 74.47 -13.89
CA GLN A 4 38.62 74.28 -12.77
C GLN A 4 37.20 73.99 -13.30
N ARG A 5 36.45 72.94 -12.94
CA ARG A 5 36.39 72.11 -11.70
C ARG A 5 35.38 70.95 -11.90
N PHE A 6 35.59 69.85 -11.13
CA PHE A 6 34.60 68.92 -10.51
C PHE A 6 33.76 68.02 -11.46
N ILE A 7 33.52 66.73 -11.20
CA ILE A 7 32.90 66.11 -10.02
C ILE A 7 33.34 64.63 -9.88
N ILE A 8 33.41 64.20 -8.62
CA ILE A 8 33.68 62.87 -8.03
C ILE A 8 32.58 61.84 -8.37
N THR A 9 32.94 60.60 -8.71
CA THR A 9 32.19 59.41 -8.21
C THR A 9 33.09 58.17 -8.09
N VAL A 10 33.14 57.64 -6.87
CA VAL A 10 33.82 56.41 -6.44
C VAL A 10 33.08 55.18 -6.97
N LEU A 11 33.77 54.29 -7.68
CA LEU A 11 33.24 53.01 -8.15
C LEU A 11 33.41 51.96 -7.03
N SER A 12 32.35 51.78 -6.22
CA SER A 12 32.27 50.71 -5.21
C SER A 12 31.85 49.40 -5.88
N ALA A 13 32.75 48.43 -5.92
CA ALA A 13 32.47 47.09 -6.44
C ALA A 13 31.74 46.25 -5.37
N LEU A 14 30.43 46.09 -5.54
CA LEU A 14 29.60 45.15 -4.79
C LEU A 14 29.77 43.73 -5.36
N VAL A 15 30.54 42.90 -4.67
CA VAL A 15 30.64 41.46 -4.92
C VAL A 15 29.39 40.78 -4.35
N PHE A 16 28.46 40.38 -5.22
CA PHE A 16 27.33 39.53 -4.85
C PHE A 16 27.82 38.08 -4.65
N ILE A 17 27.93 37.66 -3.40
CA ILE A 17 28.09 36.24 -3.05
C ILE A 17 26.71 35.59 -3.20
N ALA A 18 26.48 34.96 -4.35
CA ALA A 18 25.35 34.06 -4.56
C ALA A 18 25.62 32.75 -3.79
N GLY A 19 25.22 32.71 -2.53
CA GLY A 19 25.12 31.46 -1.76
C GLY A 19 23.94 30.63 -2.27
N CYS A 20 24.20 29.69 -3.17
CA CYS A 20 23.27 28.61 -3.46
C CYS A 20 23.17 27.69 -2.23
N SER A 21 22.30 28.04 -1.30
CA SER A 21 21.85 27.13 -0.25
C SER A 21 20.97 26.06 -0.90
N THR A 22 21.57 24.97 -1.36
CA THR A 22 20.82 23.74 -1.63
C THR A 22 20.32 23.23 -0.28
N SER A 23 19.10 23.60 0.08
CA SER A 23 18.35 22.96 1.16
C SER A 23 18.10 21.51 0.76
N THR A 24 19.06 20.63 1.05
CA THR A 24 18.79 19.22 1.28
C THR A 24 17.93 19.15 2.53
N ASP A 25 16.62 19.28 2.34
CA ASP A 25 15.60 19.01 3.35
C ASP A 25 15.66 17.51 3.67
N ASN A 26 16.62 17.15 4.52
CA ASN A 26 16.78 15.83 5.10
C ASN A 26 15.78 15.68 6.26
N GLN A 27 14.53 16.11 6.04
CA GLN A 27 13.44 15.78 6.92
C GLN A 27 13.27 14.28 6.90
N LYS A 28 13.49 13.63 8.06
CA LYS A 28 13.08 12.24 8.28
C LYS A 28 11.65 12.12 7.78
N GLN A 29 11.49 11.45 6.64
CA GLN A 29 10.19 11.23 6.04
C GLN A 29 9.36 10.48 7.07
N GLY A 30 8.23 11.05 7.50
CA GLY A 30 7.37 10.46 8.50
C GLY A 30 6.79 9.13 8.01
N ASP A 31 6.00 8.48 8.87
CA ASP A 31 5.26 7.32 8.40
C ASP A 31 4.20 7.76 7.37
N LEU A 32 3.84 6.85 6.49
CA LEU A 32 2.75 7.07 5.56
C LEU A 32 1.47 6.47 6.14
N MET A 33 0.42 7.27 6.22
CA MET A 33 -0.94 6.82 6.50
C MET A 33 -1.77 6.88 5.22
N LEU A 34 -2.53 5.83 4.94
CA LEU A 34 -3.56 5.79 3.91
C LEU A 34 -4.90 5.44 4.56
N MET A 35 -5.95 6.17 4.24
CA MET A 35 -7.33 5.87 4.65
C MET A 35 -8.10 5.35 3.45
N TYR A 36 -8.77 4.23 3.64
CA TYR A 36 -9.64 3.61 2.68
C TYR A 36 -11.06 3.50 3.23
N GLN A 37 -12.03 3.54 2.33
CA GLN A 37 -13.35 3.01 2.57
C GLN A 37 -13.45 1.65 1.86
N GLU A 38 -13.77 0.60 2.60
CA GLU A 38 -14.00 -0.75 2.07
C GLU A 38 -15.49 -1.10 2.19
N SER A 39 -15.98 -1.95 1.29
CA SER A 39 -17.31 -2.54 1.39
C SER A 39 -17.30 -3.94 0.81
N GLU A 40 -18.14 -4.81 1.35
CA GLU A 40 -18.27 -6.21 0.94
C GLU A 40 -19.75 -6.58 0.84
N ASN A 41 -20.08 -7.63 0.10
CA ASN A 41 -21.48 -8.03 -0.06
C ASN A 41 -22.11 -8.36 1.30
N GLY A 42 -23.21 -7.66 1.62
CA GLY A 42 -23.93 -7.86 2.88
C GLY A 42 -23.31 -7.18 4.10
N VAL A 43 -22.27 -6.35 3.91
CA VAL A 43 -21.61 -5.59 4.99
C VAL A 43 -21.66 -4.10 4.69
N GLU A 44 -22.06 -3.29 5.66
CA GLU A 44 -22.03 -1.84 5.54
C GLU A 44 -20.60 -1.35 5.29
N PRO A 45 -20.40 -0.30 4.46
CA PRO A 45 -19.07 0.24 4.21
C PRO A 45 -18.37 0.65 5.52
N TYR A 46 -17.09 0.33 5.62
CA TYR A 46 -16.29 0.58 6.81
C TYR A 46 -14.94 1.22 6.46
N ALA A 47 -14.37 1.94 7.42
CA ALA A 47 -13.06 2.57 7.27
C ALA A 47 -11.95 1.53 7.47
N SER A 48 -10.89 1.64 6.67
CA SER A 48 -9.64 0.90 6.86
C SER A 48 -8.47 1.85 6.73
N ARG A 49 -7.57 1.84 7.72
CA ARG A 49 -6.33 2.60 7.71
C ARG A 49 -5.16 1.67 7.47
N VAL A 50 -4.25 2.08 6.58
CA VAL A 50 -2.95 1.46 6.39
C VAL A 50 -1.86 2.40 6.85
N LEU A 51 -1.04 1.96 7.80
CA LEU A 51 0.18 2.66 8.22
C LEU A 51 1.39 1.94 7.64
N VAL A 52 2.31 2.68 7.03
CA VAL A 52 3.49 2.14 6.37
C VAL A 52 4.75 2.82 6.89
N THR A 53 5.60 2.00 7.52
CA THR A 53 6.93 2.39 7.99
C THR A 53 8.00 1.58 7.23
N ASP A 54 9.27 1.82 7.53
CA ASP A 54 10.34 1.00 6.95
C ASP A 54 10.29 -0.45 7.45
N LYS A 55 9.79 -0.67 8.67
CA LYS A 55 9.78 -1.98 9.34
C LYS A 55 8.43 -2.66 9.31
N PHE A 56 7.35 -1.89 9.27
CA PHE A 56 6.00 -2.39 9.49
C PHE A 56 5.03 -1.90 8.42
N LEU A 57 4.05 -2.74 8.12
CA LEU A 57 2.77 -2.32 7.58
C LEU A 57 1.70 -2.71 8.59
N ARG A 58 0.82 -1.77 8.97
CA ARG A 58 -0.30 -2.05 9.87
C ARG A 58 -1.61 -1.75 9.15
N LEU A 59 -2.59 -2.63 9.29
CA LEU A 59 -3.98 -2.42 8.89
C LEU A 59 -4.84 -2.39 10.15
N ASP A 60 -5.62 -1.34 10.32
CA ASP A 60 -6.67 -1.21 11.34
C ASP A 60 -7.84 -0.39 10.76
N ASP A 61 -8.78 0.03 11.60
CA ASP A 61 -9.96 0.83 11.22
C ASP A 61 -9.79 2.33 11.57
N GLY A 62 -8.62 2.76 12.06
CA GLY A 62 -8.40 4.11 12.56
C GLY A 62 -8.42 4.24 14.09
N TYR A 63 -9.06 3.30 14.80
CA TYR A 63 -9.21 3.33 16.26
C TYR A 63 -8.09 2.53 16.93
N GLU A 64 -7.41 3.10 17.94
CA GLU A 64 -6.25 2.42 18.54
C GLU A 64 -6.65 1.15 19.32
N GLN A 65 -7.90 1.07 19.77
CA GLN A 65 -8.46 -0.03 20.57
C GLN A 65 -9.18 -1.10 19.74
N SER A 66 -9.15 -1.01 18.42
CA SER A 66 -9.69 -2.06 17.54
C SER A 66 -8.68 -3.16 17.28
N ASP A 67 -9.18 -4.24 16.69
CA ASP A 67 -8.38 -5.30 16.12
C ASP A 67 -7.46 -4.76 15.02
N PHE A 68 -6.30 -5.36 14.86
CA PHE A 68 -5.36 -4.93 13.84
C PHE A 68 -4.54 -6.06 13.27
N THR A 69 -4.09 -5.87 12.04
CA THR A 69 -3.08 -6.70 11.40
C THR A 69 -1.77 -5.94 11.34
N LEU A 70 -0.69 -6.53 11.85
CA LEU A 70 0.67 -6.01 11.78
C LEU A 70 1.54 -6.95 10.96
N TYR A 71 2.04 -6.44 9.84
CA TYR A 71 3.05 -7.10 9.03
C TYR A 71 4.43 -6.56 9.37
N ASP A 72 5.26 -7.42 9.98
CA ASP A 72 6.70 -7.18 10.13
C ASP A 72 7.39 -7.52 8.82
N ARG A 73 7.87 -6.48 8.13
CA ARG A 73 8.49 -6.58 6.80
C ARG A 73 9.86 -7.24 6.86
N SER A 74 10.57 -7.13 7.99
CA SER A 74 11.91 -7.69 8.16
C SER A 74 11.89 -9.21 8.30
N THR A 75 10.90 -9.73 9.05
CA THR A 75 10.73 -11.17 9.25
C THR A 75 9.67 -11.78 8.32
N ARG A 76 9.01 -10.94 7.52
CA ARG A 76 7.85 -11.27 6.69
C ARG A 76 6.74 -11.96 7.50
N THR A 77 6.56 -11.58 8.76
CA THR A 77 5.57 -12.20 9.66
C THR A 77 4.32 -11.34 9.72
N ILE A 78 3.14 -11.96 9.58
CA ILE A 78 1.85 -11.29 9.79
C ILE A 78 1.33 -11.68 11.18
N TYR A 79 0.92 -10.68 11.95
CA TYR A 79 0.24 -10.83 13.23
C TYR A 79 -1.16 -10.24 13.11
N THR A 80 -2.19 -11.03 13.35
CA THR A 80 -3.56 -10.54 13.51
C THR A 80 -3.88 -10.54 14.99
N VAL A 81 -4.18 -9.37 15.54
CA VAL A 81 -4.45 -9.15 16.95
C VAL A 81 -5.96 -8.96 17.12
N LEU A 82 -6.58 -9.87 17.86
CA LEU A 82 -7.98 -9.86 18.20
C LEU A 82 -8.09 -9.45 19.68
N ARG A 83 -8.52 -8.22 19.93
CA ARG A 83 -8.47 -7.58 21.26
C ARG A 83 -9.54 -8.12 22.19
N GLU A 84 -10.75 -8.33 21.69
CA GLU A 84 -11.85 -8.92 22.47
C GLU A 84 -11.47 -10.32 22.96
N GLU A 85 -10.85 -11.13 22.10
CA GLU A 85 -10.38 -12.47 22.43
C GLU A 85 -9.05 -12.52 23.19
N GLN A 86 -8.38 -11.37 23.34
CA GLN A 86 -7.01 -11.27 23.86
C GLN A 86 -6.06 -12.28 23.19
N SER A 87 -6.15 -12.39 21.87
CA SER A 87 -5.45 -13.40 21.08
C SER A 87 -4.61 -12.78 19.96
N ILE A 88 -3.52 -13.45 19.60
CA ILE A 88 -2.66 -13.07 18.46
C ILE A 88 -2.53 -14.29 17.56
N MET A 89 -3.04 -14.19 16.34
CA MET A 89 -2.77 -15.16 15.30
C MET A 89 -1.49 -14.78 14.55
N LYS A 90 -0.51 -15.68 14.56
CA LYS A 90 0.81 -15.47 13.92
C LYS A 90 0.95 -16.32 12.66
N LEU A 91 1.23 -15.65 11.54
CA LEU A 91 1.55 -16.26 10.25
C LEU A 91 3.01 -15.98 9.91
N LYS A 92 3.81 -17.04 9.80
CA LYS A 92 5.20 -16.95 9.34
C LYS A 92 5.27 -17.33 7.86
N PRO A 93 6.26 -16.80 7.11
CA PRO A 93 6.53 -17.27 5.76
C PRO A 93 6.73 -18.79 5.75
N VAL A 94 6.24 -19.45 4.71
CA VAL A 94 6.37 -20.90 4.57
C VAL A 94 6.98 -21.24 3.21
N LYS A 95 8.03 -22.05 3.22
CA LYS A 95 8.47 -22.74 2.01
C LYS A 95 7.49 -23.89 1.75
N THR A 96 6.80 -23.85 0.63
CA THR A 96 5.89 -24.91 0.19
C THR A 96 6.35 -25.49 -1.14
N SER A 97 6.23 -26.82 -1.28
CA SER A 97 6.41 -27.52 -2.56
C SER A 97 5.10 -27.67 -3.33
N VAL A 98 3.96 -27.26 -2.72
CA VAL A 98 2.66 -27.26 -3.37
C VAL A 98 2.73 -26.41 -4.62
N LYS A 99 2.33 -26.98 -5.75
CA LYS A 99 2.24 -26.29 -7.03
C LYS A 99 0.78 -26.21 -7.45
N VAL A 100 0.43 -25.09 -8.06
CA VAL A 100 -0.82 -24.99 -8.81
C VAL A 100 -0.53 -25.53 -10.21
N GLU A 101 -1.14 -26.65 -10.57
CA GLU A 101 -0.96 -27.26 -11.90
C GLU A 101 -1.79 -26.56 -12.98
N LYS A 102 -2.79 -25.79 -12.57
CA LYS A 102 -3.68 -25.05 -13.45
C LYS A 102 -2.94 -23.96 -14.22
N LYS A 103 -2.97 -24.04 -15.54
CA LYS A 103 -2.47 -22.97 -16.41
C LYS A 103 -3.54 -21.88 -16.54
N LEU A 104 -3.22 -20.67 -16.09
CA LEU A 104 -4.11 -19.52 -16.17
C LEU A 104 -3.53 -18.48 -17.13
N LEU A 105 -4.35 -18.00 -18.06
CA LEU A 105 -4.02 -16.87 -18.92
C LEU A 105 -4.42 -15.59 -18.22
N MET A 106 -3.43 -14.86 -17.70
CA MET A 106 -3.64 -13.60 -16.99
C MET A 106 -3.41 -12.43 -17.94
N ASP A 107 -4.42 -11.59 -18.15
CA ASP A 107 -4.35 -10.39 -19.01
C ASP A 107 -4.82 -9.13 -18.27
N ALA A 108 -4.36 -7.96 -18.71
CA ALA A 108 -4.71 -6.67 -18.15
C ALA A 108 -5.05 -5.70 -19.27
N ARG A 109 -6.32 -5.34 -19.38
CA ARG A 109 -6.82 -4.39 -20.37
C ARG A 109 -6.79 -2.99 -19.77
N LYS A 110 -5.95 -2.12 -20.31
CA LYS A 110 -6.03 -0.68 -20.03
C LYS A 110 -7.27 -0.09 -20.70
N LEU A 111 -8.08 0.63 -19.94
CA LEU A 111 -9.22 1.39 -20.45
C LEU A 111 -8.86 2.86 -20.58
N ASN A 112 -9.46 3.52 -21.57
CA ASN A 112 -9.27 4.94 -21.84
C ASN A 112 -10.53 5.69 -21.44
N ASP A 113 -10.79 5.75 -20.13
CA ASP A 113 -11.92 6.55 -19.65
C ASP A 113 -11.59 8.04 -19.77
N LYS A 114 -12.62 8.80 -20.12
CA LYS A 114 -12.56 10.26 -20.11
C LYS A 114 -12.92 10.74 -18.71
N ASP A 115 -12.40 11.91 -18.35
CA ASP A 115 -12.83 12.66 -17.15
C ASP A 115 -12.54 11.97 -15.79
N ILE A 116 -11.52 11.11 -15.71
CA ILE A 116 -11.02 10.62 -14.42
C ILE A 116 -10.38 11.79 -13.65
N PRO A 117 -10.82 12.10 -12.41
CA PRO A 117 -10.22 13.17 -11.62
C PRO A 117 -8.78 12.84 -11.24
N SER A 118 -7.90 13.84 -11.30
CA SER A 118 -6.51 13.70 -10.87
C SER A 118 -6.38 13.69 -9.36
N ILE A 119 -5.38 12.97 -8.84
CA ILE A 119 -4.95 13.00 -7.44
C ILE A 119 -3.57 13.65 -7.41
N GLU A 120 -3.45 14.85 -6.80
CA GLU A 120 -2.22 15.66 -6.83
C GLU A 120 -1.65 15.85 -8.26
N GLY A 121 -2.51 16.08 -9.25
CA GLY A 121 -2.11 16.23 -10.65
C GLY A 121 -1.67 14.94 -11.34
N MET A 122 -1.71 13.79 -10.65
CA MET A 122 -1.50 12.47 -11.23
C MET A 122 -2.84 11.85 -11.62
N PHE A 123 -2.95 11.35 -12.84
CA PHE A 123 -4.18 10.75 -13.35
C PHE A 123 -4.19 9.24 -13.07
N PRO A 124 -5.23 8.72 -12.37
CA PRO A 124 -5.44 7.28 -12.28
C PRO A 124 -5.63 6.68 -13.68
N ILE A 125 -5.08 5.48 -13.89
CA ILE A 125 -5.30 4.69 -15.09
C ILE A 125 -6.20 3.52 -14.71
N HIS A 126 -7.27 3.33 -15.48
CA HIS A 126 -8.19 2.22 -15.31
C HIS A 126 -7.66 0.96 -16.01
N PHE A 127 -7.65 -0.15 -15.27
CA PHE A 127 -7.32 -1.48 -15.76
C PHE A 127 -8.42 -2.48 -15.39
N GLN A 128 -8.80 -3.30 -16.35
CA GLN A 128 -9.51 -4.55 -16.11
C GLN A 128 -8.51 -5.70 -16.04
N LEU A 129 -8.53 -6.44 -14.94
CA LEU A 129 -7.73 -7.64 -14.75
C LEU A 129 -8.55 -8.86 -15.12
N LEU A 130 -8.06 -9.59 -16.13
CA LEU A 130 -8.72 -10.77 -16.65
C LEU A 130 -7.92 -12.03 -16.35
N VAL A 131 -8.65 -13.12 -16.19
CA VAL A 131 -8.12 -14.48 -16.11
C VAL A 131 -8.96 -15.36 -17.03
N ASN A 132 -8.32 -16.06 -17.98
CA ASN A 132 -9.00 -16.87 -18.99
C ASN A 132 -10.12 -16.09 -19.72
N ASN A 133 -9.83 -14.84 -20.08
CA ASN A 133 -10.74 -13.87 -20.70
C ASN A 133 -11.98 -13.49 -19.87
N LYS A 134 -12.05 -13.87 -18.59
CA LYS A 134 -13.09 -13.43 -17.66
C LYS A 134 -12.57 -12.30 -16.79
N LEU A 135 -13.40 -11.29 -16.57
CA LEU A 135 -13.09 -10.21 -15.64
C LEU A 135 -12.98 -10.76 -14.23
N CYS A 136 -11.95 -10.34 -13.50
CA CYS A 136 -11.76 -10.66 -12.09
C CYS A 136 -11.71 -9.41 -11.21
N SER A 137 -11.19 -8.28 -11.72
CA SER A 137 -11.15 -7.03 -10.97
C SER A 137 -11.03 -5.81 -11.88
N ASP A 138 -11.69 -4.72 -11.50
CA ASP A 138 -11.48 -3.38 -12.03
C ASP A 138 -10.62 -2.57 -11.06
N VAL A 139 -9.60 -1.88 -11.58
CA VAL A 139 -8.59 -1.18 -10.77
C VAL A 139 -8.29 0.18 -11.39
N PHE A 140 -8.40 1.23 -10.59
CA PHE A 140 -7.84 2.54 -10.91
C PHE A 140 -6.55 2.69 -10.12
N ALA A 141 -5.43 2.77 -10.83
CA ALA A 141 -4.12 2.85 -10.22
C ALA A 141 -3.41 4.15 -10.59
N VAL A 142 -2.78 4.79 -9.61
CA VAL A 142 -1.96 5.99 -9.81
C VAL A 142 -0.49 5.60 -9.79
N LYS A 143 0.17 5.70 -10.95
CA LYS A 143 1.60 5.44 -11.07
C LYS A 143 2.39 6.56 -10.35
N GLY A 144 3.35 6.18 -9.52
CA GLY A 144 4.23 7.12 -8.80
C GLY A 144 3.70 7.59 -7.44
N LEU A 145 2.39 7.52 -7.20
CA LEU A 145 1.79 7.82 -5.90
C LEU A 145 2.25 6.79 -4.85
N HIS A 146 2.82 7.28 -3.75
CA HIS A 146 3.26 6.51 -2.58
C HIS A 146 3.95 5.16 -2.88
N LYS A 147 5.08 5.19 -3.60
CA LYS A 147 5.88 3.99 -3.92
C LYS A 147 6.16 3.09 -2.70
N LYS A 148 6.35 3.67 -1.50
CA LYS A 148 6.54 2.91 -0.25
C LYS A 148 5.34 2.02 0.08
N ALA A 149 4.12 2.53 -0.08
CA ALA A 149 2.90 1.74 0.13
C ALA A 149 2.74 0.65 -0.92
N VAL A 150 2.98 0.95 -2.20
CA VAL A 150 2.92 -0.04 -3.30
C VAL A 150 3.82 -1.24 -2.99
N ILE A 151 5.06 -0.97 -2.55
CA ILE A 151 6.02 -2.01 -2.16
C ILE A 151 5.52 -2.79 -0.94
N ALA A 152 5.15 -2.10 0.14
CA ALA A 152 4.78 -2.76 1.39
C ALA A 152 3.49 -3.59 1.26
N LEU A 153 2.47 -3.09 0.56
CA LEU A 153 1.25 -3.83 0.26
C LEU A 153 1.53 -5.04 -0.65
N GLY A 154 2.43 -4.90 -1.64
CA GLY A 154 2.87 -6.00 -2.49
C GLY A 154 3.63 -7.09 -1.75
N GLU A 155 4.49 -6.73 -0.78
CA GLU A 155 5.16 -7.67 0.13
C GLU A 155 4.17 -8.41 1.04
N PHE A 156 3.22 -7.67 1.61
CA PHE A 156 2.15 -8.23 2.44
C PHE A 156 1.29 -9.25 1.66
N ARG A 157 0.78 -8.87 0.48
CA ARG A 157 -0.03 -9.76 -0.37
C ARG A 157 0.73 -11.02 -0.80
N ARG A 158 2.01 -10.90 -1.16
CA ARG A 158 2.85 -12.09 -1.47
C ARG A 158 3.03 -13.01 -0.27
N THR A 159 3.11 -12.47 0.94
CA THR A 159 3.21 -13.29 2.16
C THR A 159 1.89 -14.01 2.45
N LEU A 160 0.75 -13.35 2.26
CA LEU A 160 -0.57 -14.02 2.35
C LEU A 160 -0.72 -15.14 1.31
N ALA A 161 -0.24 -14.93 0.09
CA ALA A 161 -0.32 -15.92 -0.98
C ALA A 161 0.39 -17.23 -0.66
N GLU A 162 1.54 -17.18 0.03
CA GLU A 162 2.22 -18.40 0.49
C GLU A 162 1.34 -19.21 1.45
N MET A 163 0.54 -18.52 2.29
CA MET A 163 -0.41 -19.17 3.21
C MET A 163 -1.62 -19.71 2.46
N HIS A 164 -2.17 -18.97 1.50
CA HIS A 164 -3.27 -19.45 0.65
C HIS A 164 -2.85 -20.69 -0.14
N LEU A 165 -1.66 -20.68 -0.75
CA LEU A 165 -1.13 -21.81 -1.50
C LEU A 165 -0.97 -23.05 -0.62
N LYS A 166 -0.38 -22.87 0.57
CA LYS A 166 -0.17 -23.98 1.51
C LYS A 166 -1.49 -24.58 1.98
N ASN A 167 -2.47 -23.74 2.28
CA ASN A 167 -3.77 -24.16 2.79
C ASN A 167 -4.80 -24.36 1.67
N LEU A 168 -4.38 -24.38 0.41
CA LEU A 168 -5.30 -24.47 -0.73
C LEU A 168 -6.22 -25.69 -0.60
N TYR A 169 -5.69 -26.82 -0.12
CA TYR A 169 -6.45 -28.05 0.12
C TYR A 169 -7.57 -27.91 1.16
N LYS A 170 -7.52 -26.89 2.04
CA LYS A 170 -8.56 -26.56 3.03
C LYS A 170 -9.59 -25.57 2.52
N THR A 171 -9.30 -24.80 1.46
CA THR A 171 -10.27 -23.91 0.82
C THR A 171 -11.33 -24.77 0.12
N PRO A 172 -12.65 -24.57 0.29
CA PRO A 172 -13.66 -25.31 -0.47
C PRO A 172 -13.47 -25.17 -2.00
N GLU A 173 -13.79 -26.19 -2.78
CA GLU A 173 -13.52 -26.21 -4.24
C GLU A 173 -14.24 -25.09 -4.97
N GLU A 174 -15.48 -24.80 -4.56
CA GLU A 174 -16.31 -23.70 -5.04
C GLU A 174 -15.68 -22.31 -4.82
N LEU A 175 -14.76 -22.19 -3.85
CA LEU A 175 -14.00 -20.96 -3.58
C LEU A 175 -12.62 -20.94 -4.26
N ARG A 176 -12.24 -22.00 -4.98
CA ARG A 176 -10.96 -22.10 -5.72
C ARG A 176 -11.11 -21.72 -7.19
N ASP A 177 -11.89 -20.69 -7.48
CA ASP A 177 -12.09 -20.22 -8.85
C ASP A 177 -10.81 -19.65 -9.49
N ASP A 178 -10.85 -19.39 -10.81
CA ASP A 178 -9.72 -18.88 -11.57
C ASP A 178 -9.20 -17.52 -11.05
N CYS A 179 -10.11 -16.66 -10.61
CA CYS A 179 -9.79 -15.34 -10.09
C CYS A 179 -9.08 -15.45 -8.74
N PHE A 180 -9.57 -16.28 -7.81
CA PHE A 180 -8.93 -16.57 -6.53
C PHE A 180 -7.51 -17.13 -6.74
N ILE A 181 -7.37 -18.18 -7.58
CA ILE A 181 -6.06 -18.79 -7.83
C ILE A 181 -5.09 -17.78 -8.46
N ALA A 182 -5.54 -16.93 -9.38
CA ALA A 182 -4.68 -15.92 -10.00
C ALA A 182 -4.32 -14.78 -9.04
N HIS A 183 -5.31 -14.21 -8.35
CA HIS A 183 -5.16 -12.97 -7.58
C HIS A 183 -4.69 -13.18 -6.15
N ASP A 184 -4.94 -14.33 -5.53
CA ASP A 184 -4.54 -14.56 -4.14
C ASP A 184 -3.38 -15.55 -4.01
N ILE A 185 -3.02 -16.25 -5.08
CA ILE A 185 -1.96 -17.26 -5.08
C ILE A 185 -0.85 -16.98 -6.10
N LEU A 186 -1.17 -16.96 -7.40
CA LEU A 186 -0.13 -16.94 -8.45
C LEU A 186 0.46 -15.55 -8.71
N SER A 187 -0.35 -14.49 -8.66
CA SER A 187 0.08 -13.12 -8.94
C SER A 187 -0.49 -12.11 -7.92
N PRO A 188 -0.23 -12.30 -6.61
CA PRO A 188 -0.92 -11.58 -5.54
C PRO A 188 -0.66 -10.07 -5.49
N SER A 189 0.44 -9.61 -6.07
CA SER A 189 0.79 -8.19 -6.16
C SER A 189 0.58 -7.62 -7.57
N ARG A 190 -0.25 -8.25 -8.43
CA ARG A 190 -0.45 -7.82 -9.83
C ARG A 190 -0.90 -6.37 -9.93
N THR A 191 -1.87 -5.96 -9.10
CA THR A 191 -2.41 -4.60 -9.08
C THR A 191 -1.34 -3.55 -8.78
N MET A 192 -0.35 -3.90 -7.94
CA MET A 192 0.75 -3.03 -7.54
C MET A 192 1.75 -2.75 -8.68
N GLN A 193 1.70 -3.52 -9.77
CA GLN A 193 2.51 -3.28 -10.97
C GLN A 193 2.06 -2.02 -11.72
N PHE A 194 0.80 -1.60 -11.54
CA PHE A 194 0.21 -0.44 -12.20
C PHE A 194 0.38 0.88 -11.42
N GLY A 195 0.74 0.80 -10.14
CA GLY A 195 0.82 1.94 -9.23
C GLY A 195 0.11 1.65 -7.91
N LEU A 196 -0.22 2.70 -7.15
CA LEU A 196 -1.08 2.56 -5.98
C LEU A 196 -2.54 2.42 -6.45
N PRO A 197 -3.24 1.32 -6.11
CA PRO A 197 -4.67 1.23 -6.35
C PRO A 197 -5.40 2.25 -5.48
N VAL A 198 -6.04 3.23 -6.12
CA VAL A 198 -6.87 4.25 -5.44
C VAL A 198 -8.35 3.89 -5.49
N TYR A 199 -8.72 3.00 -6.40
CA TYR A 199 -10.00 2.31 -6.41
C TYR A 199 -9.79 0.87 -6.90
N GLN A 200 -10.45 -0.09 -6.25
CA GLN A 200 -10.48 -1.48 -6.66
C GLN A 200 -11.88 -2.06 -6.41
N PHE A 201 -12.38 -2.82 -7.38
CA PHE A 201 -13.56 -3.66 -7.28
C PHE A 201 -13.22 -5.07 -7.79
N ASP A 202 -13.73 -6.10 -7.13
CA ASP A 202 -13.66 -7.47 -7.64
C ASP A 202 -15.05 -8.06 -7.89
N VAL A 203 -15.07 -9.16 -8.63
CA VAL A 203 -16.30 -9.87 -8.99
C VAL A 203 -17.03 -10.49 -7.80
N ASN A 204 -16.38 -10.59 -6.64
CA ASN A 204 -16.97 -11.09 -5.40
C ASN A 204 -17.67 -9.97 -4.60
N GLY A 205 -17.67 -8.74 -5.11
CA GLY A 205 -18.36 -7.60 -4.51
C GLY A 205 -17.50 -6.77 -3.58
N LYS A 206 -16.21 -7.11 -3.39
CA LYS A 206 -15.32 -6.33 -2.54
C LYS A 206 -14.92 -5.04 -3.26
N LYS A 207 -15.11 -3.92 -2.58
CA LYS A 207 -14.68 -2.59 -3.04
C LYS A 207 -13.70 -2.00 -2.05
N ARG A 208 -12.74 -1.25 -2.57
CA ARG A 208 -11.79 -0.46 -1.78
C ARG A 208 -11.49 0.84 -2.50
N MET A 209 -11.69 1.95 -1.81
CA MET A 209 -11.45 3.30 -2.33
C MET A 209 -10.53 4.07 -1.38
N LEU A 210 -9.44 4.63 -1.89
CA LEU A 210 -8.58 5.53 -1.13
C LEU A 210 -9.32 6.86 -0.96
N VAL A 211 -9.54 7.27 0.28
CA VAL A 211 -10.28 8.49 0.62
C VAL A 211 -9.38 9.61 1.13
N ASP A 212 -8.25 9.27 1.76
CA ASP A 212 -7.29 10.26 2.29
C ASP A 212 -5.90 9.63 2.50
N TYR A 213 -4.86 10.45 2.67
CA TYR A 213 -3.53 10.02 3.10
C TYR A 213 -2.72 11.14 3.75
N ASN A 214 -1.73 10.75 4.56
CA ASN A 214 -0.77 11.65 5.18
C ASN A 214 0.66 11.12 5.01
N ARG A 215 1.50 11.90 4.28
CA ARG A 215 2.91 11.57 3.95
C ARG A 215 3.88 11.75 5.12
N HIS A 216 3.44 12.46 6.16
CA HIS A 216 4.25 12.85 7.32
C HIS A 216 3.55 12.47 8.62
N TYR A 217 2.84 11.34 8.60
CA TYR A 217 2.10 10.88 9.76
C TYR A 217 3.07 10.57 10.90
N LYS A 218 2.83 11.19 12.06
CA LYS A 218 3.58 10.96 13.29
C LYS A 218 2.88 9.87 14.08
N SER A 219 3.13 8.62 13.70
CA SER A 219 2.59 7.47 14.41
C SER A 219 3.15 7.39 15.84
N LYS A 220 2.34 6.87 16.77
CA LYS A 220 2.84 6.50 18.10
C LYS A 220 3.58 5.16 17.97
N PRO A 221 4.77 4.98 18.57
CA PRO A 221 5.50 3.71 18.54
C PRO A 221 4.66 2.51 19.00
N ASP A 222 3.76 2.71 19.96
CA ASP A 222 2.90 1.67 20.53
C ASP A 222 1.92 1.04 19.52
N LEU A 223 1.62 1.73 18.41
CA LEU A 223 0.82 1.16 17.31
C LEU A 223 1.49 -0.06 16.66
N TYR A 224 2.80 -0.24 16.83
CA TYR A 224 3.55 -1.35 16.24
C TYR A 224 4.02 -2.38 17.28
N VAL A 225 3.52 -2.28 18.52
CA VAL A 225 3.87 -3.19 19.61
C VAL A 225 2.76 -4.23 19.77
N LEU A 226 3.14 -5.51 19.86
CA LEU A 226 2.21 -6.59 20.15
C LEU A 226 1.90 -6.63 21.67
N PRO A 227 0.63 -6.80 22.07
CA PRO A 227 0.27 -6.99 23.48
C PRO A 227 0.96 -8.21 24.08
N LYS A 228 1.67 -8.03 25.20
CA LYS A 228 2.48 -9.10 25.82
C LYS A 228 1.65 -10.19 26.51
N ASN A 229 0.45 -9.83 26.98
CA ASN A 229 -0.43 -10.71 27.74
C ASN A 229 -1.40 -11.52 26.87
N TYR A 230 -1.37 -11.35 25.55
CA TYR A 230 -2.30 -12.05 24.66
C TYR A 230 -1.82 -13.46 24.32
N LYS A 231 -2.77 -14.38 24.21
CA LYS A 231 -2.48 -15.76 23.79
C LYS A 231 -2.07 -15.79 22.33
N THR A 232 -0.81 -16.10 22.07
CA THR A 232 -0.31 -16.23 20.69
C THR A 232 -0.52 -17.65 20.17
N THR A 233 -1.27 -17.77 19.07
CA THR A 233 -1.42 -19.00 18.32
C THR A 233 -0.71 -18.86 16.98
N ILE A 234 0.18 -19.79 16.68
CA ILE A 234 0.71 -19.92 15.32
C ILE A 234 -0.35 -20.68 14.54
N MET A 235 -0.77 -20.16 13.38
CA MET A 235 -1.69 -20.90 12.50
C MET A 235 -1.09 -22.28 12.22
N LYS A 236 -1.66 -23.30 12.89
CA LYS A 236 -1.12 -24.66 12.86
C LYS A 236 -1.47 -25.29 11.51
N ARG A 237 -0.52 -26.13 11.10
CA ARG A 237 -0.48 -26.90 9.86
C ARG A 237 -1.81 -27.61 9.61
#